data_AF-K9SNM9-F1
#
_entry.id   AF-K9SNM9-F1
#
_cell.length_a   1.000
_cell.length_b   1.000
_cell.length_c   1.000
_cell.angle_alpha   90.00
_cell.angle_beta   90.00
_cell.angle_gamma   90.00
#
_symmetry.space_group_name_H-M   'P 1'
#
loop_
_entity.id
_entity.type
_entity.pdbx_description
1 polymer ?
#
loop_
_entity_poly.entity_id
_entity_poly.type
_entity_poly.pdbx_seq_one_letter_code
_entity_poly.pdbx_strand_id
1 'polypeptide(L)'
;MLSKNCADYSNYSDYADDSDRLSLEHPNHNDRGDRHDYTDRSTQTINKALVKRVREHVNPLSDKYREPTPAPDWEQVYGDWSKPLSLDIGCGKGGYVLEMAKLYPDRNWLGLEIREPLVHRAIALKNSLMDECDLSNLHYLFCNVNVTLPSLLPAGKIHQVSILFPDPWFKRRHKKRRVVQPELVTSLTNLLVPDAEILLQSDIEEVATSMREVFEANPNFVNQAGIDNFASASLYPEHVMTEREEWTISQAKPVYRAYLKFKPIN
;
A
#
# COMPACT_ATOMS: atom_id res chain seq x y z
N MET A 1 13.48 26.40 9.41
CA MET A 1 13.95 25.92 8.10
C MET A 1 12.73 25.82 7.21
N LEU A 2 12.74 26.49 6.06
CA LEU A 2 11.64 26.47 5.11
C LEU A 2 11.56 25.08 4.49
N SER A 3 10.50 24.31 4.75
CA SER A 3 10.21 23.12 3.98
C SER A 3 10.02 23.55 2.54
N LYS A 4 10.77 22.95 1.61
CA LYS A 4 10.40 23.03 0.19
C LYS A 4 8.96 22.54 0.10
N ASN A 5 8.05 23.34 -0.47
CA ASN A 5 6.70 22.89 -0.78
C ASN A 5 6.81 21.80 -1.85
N CYS A 6 6.95 20.56 -1.41
CA CYS A 6 6.85 19.37 -2.24
C CYS A 6 5.37 19.24 -2.67
N ALA A 7 5.13 19.03 -3.95
CA ALA A 7 3.77 18.90 -4.46
C ALA A 7 3.06 17.65 -3.88
N ASP A 8 1.77 17.79 -3.56
CA ASP A 8 0.93 16.71 -3.03
C ASP A 8 0.74 15.57 -4.04
N TYR A 9 0.72 14.31 -3.58
CA TYR A 9 0.46 13.12 -4.41
C TYR A 9 -0.80 13.23 -5.28
N SER A 10 -1.84 13.89 -4.78
CA SER A 10 -3.10 14.11 -5.51
C SER A 10 -2.90 14.82 -6.85
N ASN A 11 -1.91 15.71 -6.95
CA ASN A 11 -1.58 16.44 -8.18
C ASN A 11 -0.94 15.55 -9.26
N TYR A 12 -0.48 14.35 -8.90
CA TYR A 12 0.06 13.35 -9.84
C TYR A 12 -0.89 12.17 -10.04
N SER A 13 -2.07 12.21 -9.43
CA SER A 13 -3.10 11.17 -9.57
C SER A 13 -3.76 11.14 -10.95
N ASP A 14 -3.55 12.16 -11.79
CA ASP A 14 -4.10 12.26 -13.16
C ASP A 14 -3.57 11.19 -14.14
N TYR A 15 -2.67 10.31 -13.69
CA TYR A 15 -2.38 9.03 -14.38
C TYR A 15 -3.39 7.91 -14.05
N ALA A 16 -4.52 8.25 -13.42
CA ALA A 16 -5.62 7.36 -13.09
C ALA A 16 -6.38 6.90 -14.35
N ASP A 17 -6.58 5.59 -14.40
CA ASP A 17 -7.36 4.85 -15.39
C ASP A 17 -8.80 5.38 -15.39
N ASP A 18 -9.34 5.65 -16.59
CA ASP A 18 -10.69 6.19 -16.90
C ASP A 18 -11.85 5.25 -16.47
N SER A 19 -11.57 4.23 -15.65
CA SER A 19 -12.52 3.17 -15.31
C SER A 19 -13.60 3.59 -14.31
N ASP A 20 -13.37 4.64 -13.52
CA ASP A 20 -14.30 5.08 -12.47
C ASP A 20 -15.29 6.17 -12.93
N ARG A 21 -15.20 6.64 -14.18
CA ARG A 21 -16.12 7.67 -14.74
C ARG A 21 -17.30 7.13 -15.54
N LEU A 22 -17.42 5.82 -15.76
CA LEU A 22 -18.52 5.24 -16.55
C LEU A 22 -19.66 4.71 -15.69
N SER A 23 -20.29 5.61 -14.96
CA SER A 23 -21.70 5.49 -14.65
C SER A 23 -22.22 6.86 -14.28
N LEU A 24 -22.74 7.58 -15.28
CA LEU A 24 -23.84 8.55 -15.17
C LEU A 24 -24.06 9.21 -16.55
N GLU A 25 -25.32 9.26 -16.96
CA GLU A 25 -25.95 10.07 -18.01
C GLU A 25 -26.06 9.55 -19.47
N HIS A 26 -27.30 9.22 -19.84
CA HIS A 26 -27.89 9.54 -21.14
C HIS A 26 -28.72 10.82 -20.96
N PRO A 27 -28.68 11.80 -21.88
CA PRO A 27 -29.65 11.81 -22.98
C PRO A 27 -29.19 12.41 -24.34
N ASN A 28 -30.12 12.31 -25.28
CA ASN A 28 -30.12 12.60 -26.72
C ASN A 28 -29.64 13.99 -27.22
N HIS A 29 -29.26 13.97 -28.51
CA HIS A 29 -29.77 14.81 -29.64
C HIS A 29 -28.73 15.65 -30.42
N ASN A 30 -28.81 15.50 -31.76
CA ASN A 30 -28.22 16.26 -32.88
C ASN A 30 -27.64 17.66 -32.59
N ASP A 31 -26.46 17.97 -33.16
CA ASP A 31 -26.40 18.96 -34.26
C ASP A 31 -25.08 18.88 -35.06
N ARG A 32 -25.16 19.33 -36.32
CA ARG A 32 -24.10 19.42 -37.32
C ARG A 32 -23.30 20.72 -37.13
N GLY A 33 -22.00 20.68 -37.37
CA GLY A 33 -21.20 21.91 -37.53
C GLY A 33 -19.71 21.65 -37.68
N ASP A 34 -19.22 21.77 -38.91
CA ASP A 34 -17.81 21.78 -39.28
C ASP A 34 -17.01 22.86 -38.51
N ARG A 35 -15.83 22.47 -38.02
CA ARG A 35 -14.62 23.30 -38.07
C ARG A 35 -13.37 22.45 -37.91
N HIS A 36 -12.49 22.54 -38.91
CA HIS A 36 -11.17 21.93 -38.93
C HIS A 36 -10.31 22.47 -37.79
N ASP A 37 -9.74 21.56 -37.00
CA ASP A 37 -8.49 21.83 -36.31
C ASP A 37 -7.50 20.68 -36.60
N TYR A 38 -6.33 21.07 -37.06
CA TYR A 38 -5.29 20.23 -37.63
C TYR A 38 -4.29 19.90 -36.52
N THR A 39 -4.71 19.12 -35.53
CA THR A 39 -3.82 18.63 -34.47
C THR A 39 -3.85 17.11 -34.43
N ASP A 40 -2.86 16.54 -35.10
CA ASP A 40 -2.16 15.31 -34.75
C ASP A 40 -3.00 14.13 -34.18
N ARG A 41 -3.71 13.43 -35.06
CA ARG A 41 -4.32 12.11 -34.75
C ARG A 41 -3.28 11.01 -34.48
N SER A 42 -2.00 11.27 -34.73
CA SER A 42 -0.95 10.25 -34.58
C SER A 42 -0.43 10.16 -33.15
N THR A 43 -0.40 11.26 -32.38
CA THR A 43 -0.06 11.23 -30.95
C THR A 43 -1.21 10.72 -30.06
N GLN A 44 -2.47 10.96 -30.43
CA GLN A 44 -3.60 10.53 -29.60
C GLN A 44 -3.88 9.02 -29.66
N THR A 45 -3.47 8.35 -30.74
CA THR A 45 -3.67 6.89 -30.92
C THR A 45 -2.60 6.08 -30.19
N ILE A 46 -1.41 6.64 -29.97
CA ILE A 46 -0.29 5.93 -29.30
C ILE A 46 -0.50 5.85 -27.78
N ASN A 47 -1.14 6.85 -27.16
CA ASN A 47 -1.31 6.87 -25.69
C ASN A 47 -2.44 5.97 -25.15
N LYS A 48 -3.41 5.55 -25.98
CA LYS A 48 -4.48 4.62 -25.54
C LYS A 48 -4.05 3.15 -25.48
N ALA A 49 -2.92 2.77 -26.09
CA ALA A 49 -2.55 1.37 -26.31
C ALA A 49 -1.67 0.75 -25.22
N LEU A 50 -1.17 1.51 -24.23
CA LEU A 50 -0.16 1.03 -23.27
C LEU A 50 -0.58 1.06 -21.79
N VAL A 51 -1.75 1.58 -21.43
CA VAL A 51 -2.31 1.37 -20.09
C VAL A 51 -2.91 -0.04 -20.05
N LYS A 52 -2.06 -1.04 -19.81
CA LYS A 52 -2.51 -2.41 -19.60
C LYS A 52 -3.39 -2.41 -18.34
N ARG A 53 -4.71 -2.59 -18.50
CA ARG A 53 -5.66 -2.71 -17.37
C ARG A 53 -5.06 -3.59 -16.29
N VAL A 54 -4.76 -3.00 -15.14
CA VAL A 54 -4.24 -3.72 -13.99
C VAL A 54 -5.42 -4.43 -13.36
N ARG A 55 -5.34 -5.76 -13.24
CA ARG A 55 -6.36 -6.50 -12.50
C ARG A 55 -6.33 -6.04 -11.05
N GLU A 56 -7.49 -5.72 -10.50
CA GLU A 56 -7.63 -5.32 -9.10
C GLU A 56 -7.04 -6.38 -8.15
N HIS A 57 -7.32 -7.65 -8.44
CA HIS A 57 -6.95 -8.79 -7.60
C HIS A 57 -6.10 -9.81 -8.37
N VAL A 58 -5.12 -10.43 -7.70
CA VAL A 58 -4.30 -11.53 -8.24
C VAL A 58 -4.36 -12.76 -7.34
N ASN A 59 -4.16 -13.98 -7.88
CA ASN A 59 -4.04 -15.17 -7.05
C ASN A 59 -2.59 -15.30 -6.54
N PRO A 60 -2.28 -15.03 -5.26
CA PRO A 60 -0.91 -15.10 -4.75
C PRO A 60 -0.34 -16.52 -4.75
N LEU A 61 -1.19 -17.55 -4.90
CA LEU A 61 -0.79 -18.96 -4.89
C LEU A 61 -0.39 -19.49 -6.28
N SER A 62 -0.40 -18.65 -7.33
CA SER A 62 0.02 -19.08 -8.68
C SER A 62 1.54 -19.29 -8.77
N ASP A 63 1.98 -20.22 -9.63
CA ASP A 63 3.40 -20.62 -9.73
C ASP A 63 4.37 -19.46 -9.93
N LYS A 64 3.97 -18.43 -10.69
CA LYS A 64 4.80 -17.22 -10.92
C LYS A 64 5.11 -16.39 -9.66
N TYR A 65 4.48 -16.67 -8.53
CA TYR A 65 4.65 -15.95 -7.26
C TYR A 65 5.24 -16.83 -6.16
N ARG A 66 5.78 -18.00 -6.51
CA ARG A 66 6.37 -18.97 -5.56
C ARG A 66 7.84 -18.74 -5.28
N GLU A 67 8.55 -18.07 -6.19
CA GLU A 67 9.95 -17.75 -6.00
C GLU A 67 10.08 -16.45 -5.19
N PRO A 68 10.94 -16.42 -4.14
CA PRO A 68 11.18 -15.20 -3.39
C PRO A 68 11.92 -14.17 -4.24
N THR A 69 11.52 -12.92 -4.14
CA THR A 69 12.29 -11.81 -4.74
C THR A 69 13.60 -11.64 -3.95
N PRO A 70 14.79 -11.64 -4.59
CA PRO A 70 16.04 -11.41 -3.89
C PRO A 70 16.06 -10.04 -3.19
N ALA A 71 16.65 -9.99 -1.99
CA ALA A 71 16.86 -8.72 -1.30
C ALA A 71 17.84 -7.84 -2.10
N PRO A 72 17.51 -6.56 -2.38
CA PRO A 72 18.47 -5.63 -2.93
C PRO A 72 19.55 -5.28 -1.89
N ASP A 73 20.62 -4.63 -2.33
CA ASP A 73 21.58 -4.02 -1.41
C ASP A 73 20.95 -2.78 -0.76
N TRP A 74 20.46 -2.93 0.47
CA TRP A 74 19.74 -1.87 1.18
C TRP A 74 20.58 -0.61 1.44
N GLU A 75 21.90 -0.74 1.55
CA GLU A 75 22.83 0.39 1.70
C GLU A 75 22.93 1.22 0.41
N GLN A 76 22.62 0.62 -0.74
CA GLN A 76 22.55 1.33 -2.03
C GLN A 76 21.15 1.87 -2.34
N VAL A 77 20.11 1.28 -1.72
CA VAL A 77 18.72 1.67 -1.94
C VAL A 77 18.36 2.95 -1.18
N TYR A 78 18.78 3.05 0.08
CA TYR A 78 18.45 4.17 0.96
C TYR A 78 19.63 5.10 1.13
N GLY A 79 19.36 6.41 1.23
CA GLY A 79 20.41 7.39 1.52
C GLY A 79 21.06 7.20 2.90
N ASP A 80 20.33 6.61 3.84
CA ASP A 80 20.82 6.20 5.16
C ASP A 80 20.06 4.96 5.62
N TRP A 81 20.66 3.78 5.45
CA TRP A 81 20.05 2.53 5.85
C TRP A 81 19.94 2.37 7.37
N SER A 82 20.70 3.12 8.17
CA SER A 82 20.68 2.99 9.63
C SER A 82 19.35 3.42 10.25
N LYS A 83 18.59 4.28 9.56
CA LYS A 83 17.28 4.79 10.01
C LYS A 83 16.25 3.67 10.27
N PRO A 84 15.26 3.90 11.16
CA PRO A 84 14.14 3.00 11.37
C PRO A 84 13.41 2.69 10.06
N LEU A 85 12.99 1.44 9.86
CA LEU A 85 12.25 1.03 8.67
C LEU A 85 10.77 0.81 8.98
N SER A 86 9.89 1.40 8.16
CA SER A 86 8.46 1.15 8.14
C SER A 86 8.06 0.42 6.86
N LEU A 87 7.22 -0.60 6.99
CA LEU A 87 6.78 -1.47 5.90
C LEU A 87 5.30 -1.25 5.60
N ASP A 88 4.93 -1.06 4.34
CA ASP A 88 3.54 -1.06 3.89
C ASP A 88 3.29 -2.28 2.99
N ILE A 89 2.51 -3.25 3.47
CA ILE A 89 2.25 -4.51 2.78
C ILE A 89 0.96 -4.39 1.97
N GLY A 90 1.08 -4.55 0.65
CA GLY A 90 -0.02 -4.34 -0.29
C GLY A 90 -0.20 -2.85 -0.59
N CYS A 91 0.90 -2.12 -0.80
CA CYS A 91 0.90 -0.65 -0.89
C CYS A 91 0.14 -0.06 -2.10
N GLY A 92 -0.40 -0.90 -2.99
CA GLY A 92 -1.19 -0.47 -4.13
C GLY A 92 -0.41 0.46 -5.05
N LYS A 93 -0.96 1.63 -5.33
CA LYS A 93 -0.32 2.66 -6.16
C LYS A 93 0.84 3.39 -5.45
N GLY A 94 1.06 3.12 -4.16
CA GLY A 94 2.16 3.70 -3.38
C GLY A 94 1.91 5.07 -2.76
N GLY A 95 0.73 5.68 -2.95
CA GLY A 95 0.45 7.04 -2.46
C GLY A 95 0.61 7.20 -0.95
N TYR A 96 0.08 6.27 -0.16
CA TYR A 96 0.21 6.27 1.29
C TYR A 96 1.68 6.33 1.73
N VAL A 97 2.48 5.36 1.29
CA VAL A 97 3.88 5.25 1.71
C VAL A 97 4.75 6.39 1.18
N LEU A 98 4.41 6.95 0.01
CA LEU A 98 5.04 8.16 -0.51
C LEU A 98 4.83 9.36 0.42
N GLU A 99 3.59 9.63 0.80
CA GLU A 99 3.26 10.77 1.66
C GLU A 99 3.82 10.59 3.07
N MET A 100 3.78 9.36 3.61
CA MET A 100 4.45 9.05 4.87
C MET A 100 5.97 9.27 4.79
N ALA A 101 6.62 8.95 3.67
CA ALA A 101 8.04 9.20 3.48
C ALA A 101 8.40 10.69 3.43
N LYS A 102 7.54 11.53 2.87
CA LYS A 102 7.68 13.00 2.88
C LYS A 102 7.54 13.57 4.29
N LEU A 103 6.56 13.08 5.06
CA LEU A 103 6.28 13.56 6.41
C LEU A 103 7.32 13.12 7.44
N TYR A 104 7.90 11.94 7.27
CA TYR A 104 8.85 11.33 8.21
C TYR A 104 10.20 11.01 7.53
N PRO A 105 11.01 12.03 7.19
CA PRO A 105 12.31 11.86 6.52
C PRO A 105 13.39 11.22 7.40
N ASP A 106 13.14 11.11 8.70
CA ASP A 106 13.98 10.41 9.68
C ASP A 106 13.77 8.88 9.67
N ARG A 107 12.84 8.38 8.85
CA ARG A 107 12.53 6.95 8.67
C ARG A 107 12.69 6.52 7.22
N ASN A 108 13.08 5.26 7.03
CA ASN A 108 13.00 4.58 5.75
C ASN A 108 11.62 3.93 5.58
N TRP A 109 11.15 3.88 4.35
CA TRP A 109 9.83 3.36 3.98
C TRP A 109 9.94 2.38 2.82
N LEU A 110 9.32 1.21 2.99
CA LEU A 110 9.27 0.16 1.96
C LEU A 110 7.82 -0.20 1.64
N GLY A 111 7.40 0.04 0.40
CA GLY A 111 6.13 -0.47 -0.12
C GLY A 111 6.30 -1.83 -0.81
N LEU A 112 5.57 -2.85 -0.35
CA LEU A 112 5.53 -4.17 -1.00
C LEU A 112 4.22 -4.36 -1.75
N GLU A 113 4.28 -4.78 -3.01
CA GLU A 113 3.07 -5.03 -3.81
C GLU A 113 3.31 -6.20 -4.78
N ILE A 114 2.27 -7.01 -4.98
CA ILE A 114 2.29 -8.22 -5.82
C ILE A 114 1.82 -7.95 -7.26
N ARG A 115 1.25 -6.77 -7.50
CA ARG A 115 0.87 -6.27 -8.83
C ARG A 115 2.01 -5.43 -9.40
N GLU A 116 2.93 -6.11 -10.07
CA GLU A 116 4.12 -5.53 -10.72
C GLU A 116 3.86 -4.20 -11.48
N PRO A 117 2.79 -4.03 -12.28
CA PRO A 117 2.55 -2.74 -12.96
C PRO A 117 2.34 -1.57 -12.00
N LEU A 118 1.82 -1.80 -10.78
CA LEU A 118 1.67 -0.75 -9.77
C LEU A 118 3.02 -0.35 -9.17
N VAL A 119 3.90 -1.32 -8.92
CA VAL A 119 5.25 -1.06 -8.42
C VAL A 119 6.03 -0.21 -9.42
N HIS A 120 5.98 -0.54 -10.72
CA HIS A 120 6.63 0.27 -11.75
C HIS A 120 6.09 1.71 -11.79
N ARG A 121 4.77 1.90 -11.65
CA ARG A 121 4.16 3.24 -11.57
C ARG A 121 4.61 4.00 -10.33
N ALA A 122 4.64 3.35 -9.17
CA ALA A 122 5.07 3.96 -7.92
C ALA A 122 6.56 4.38 -7.95
N ILE A 123 7.43 3.54 -8.53
CA ILE A 123 8.85 3.86 -8.74
C ILE A 123 9.01 5.04 -9.70
N ALA A 124 8.28 5.05 -10.83
CA ALA A 124 8.35 6.15 -11.79
C ALA A 124 7.95 7.48 -11.15
N LEU A 125 6.87 7.48 -10.37
CA LEU A 125 6.41 8.67 -9.64
C LEU A 125 7.40 9.12 -8.56
N LYS A 126 7.94 8.19 -7.76
CA LYS A 126 9.00 8.51 -6.79
C LYS A 126 10.17 9.20 -7.48
N ASN A 127 10.64 8.64 -8.60
CA ASN A 127 11.78 9.17 -9.33
C ASN A 127 11.50 10.56 -9.90
N SER A 128 10.28 10.85 -10.37
CA SER A 128 9.94 12.20 -10.84
C SER A 128 9.89 13.25 -9.72
N LEU A 129 9.75 12.82 -8.46
CA LEU A 129 9.69 13.69 -7.28
C LEU A 129 11.02 13.77 -6.51
N MET A 130 12.05 13.02 -6.94
CA MET A 130 13.29 12.86 -6.20
C MET A 130 14.00 14.19 -5.93
N ASP A 131 14.13 15.04 -6.95
CA ASP A 131 14.85 16.32 -6.87
C ASP A 131 14.11 17.37 -6.01
N GLU A 132 12.78 17.32 -6.01
CA GLU A 132 11.93 18.27 -5.31
C GLU A 132 11.80 17.92 -3.81
N CYS A 133 11.71 16.63 -3.51
CA CYS A 133 11.26 16.13 -2.21
C CYS A 133 12.32 15.30 -1.46
N ASP A 134 13.51 15.07 -2.03
CA ASP A 134 14.61 14.28 -1.45
C ASP A 134 14.15 12.91 -0.91
N LEU A 135 13.50 12.13 -1.78
CA LEU A 135 12.91 10.83 -1.45
C LEU A 135 13.94 9.68 -1.40
N SER A 136 15.11 9.96 -0.82
CA SER A 136 16.16 8.97 -0.59
C SER A 136 15.82 7.94 0.51
N ASN A 137 14.69 8.13 1.19
CA ASN A 137 14.18 7.28 2.27
C ASN A 137 13.01 6.35 1.85
N LEU A 138 12.70 6.24 0.55
CA LEU A 138 11.55 5.46 0.05
C LEU A 138 11.96 4.44 -1.02
N HIS A 139 11.45 3.22 -0.91
CA HIS A 139 11.57 2.20 -1.95
C HIS A 139 10.29 1.39 -2.15
N TYR A 140 10.13 0.80 -3.33
CA TYR A 140 9.03 -0.09 -3.68
C TYR A 140 9.57 -1.39 -4.24
N LEU A 141 9.00 -2.52 -3.82
CA LEU A 141 9.42 -3.83 -4.28
C LEU A 141 8.24 -4.65 -4.78
N PHE A 142 8.40 -5.21 -5.99
CA PHE A 142 7.51 -6.22 -6.52
C PHE A 142 7.83 -7.56 -5.88
N CYS A 143 6.90 -8.08 -5.08
CA CYS A 143 7.06 -9.39 -4.46
C CYS A 143 5.73 -10.00 -4.02
N ASN A 144 5.74 -11.31 -3.82
CA ASN A 144 4.78 -11.96 -2.94
C ASN A 144 5.33 -11.94 -1.51
N VAL A 145 4.75 -11.09 -0.66
CA VAL A 145 5.22 -10.89 0.72
C VAL A 145 5.29 -12.20 1.51
N ASN A 146 4.32 -13.11 1.33
CA ASN A 146 4.25 -14.37 2.07
C ASN A 146 5.39 -15.35 1.71
N VAL A 147 6.03 -15.14 0.57
CA VAL A 147 7.17 -15.94 0.10
C VAL A 147 8.49 -15.21 0.36
N THR A 148 8.50 -13.90 0.15
CA THR A 148 9.73 -13.09 0.08
C THR A 148 10.17 -12.58 1.44
N LEU A 149 9.23 -12.24 2.32
CA LEU A 149 9.52 -11.54 3.58
C LEU A 149 10.58 -12.23 4.45
N PRO A 150 10.59 -13.58 4.62
CA PRO A 150 11.57 -14.26 5.48
C PRO A 150 13.04 -14.03 5.11
N SER A 151 13.34 -13.75 3.84
CA SER A 151 14.70 -13.52 3.34
C SER A 151 14.95 -12.09 2.90
N LEU A 152 13.98 -11.19 3.06
CA LEU A 152 14.04 -9.85 2.47
C LEU A 152 14.85 -8.86 3.32
N LEU A 153 14.74 -8.98 4.65
CA LEU A 153 15.22 -7.99 5.61
C LEU A 153 16.04 -8.66 6.72
N PRO A 154 17.02 -7.94 7.30
CA PRO A 154 17.69 -8.42 8.51
C PRO A 154 16.70 -8.48 9.69
N ALA A 155 17.00 -9.35 10.65
CA ALA A 155 16.21 -9.48 11.87
C ALA A 155 16.18 -8.17 12.67
N GLY A 156 15.06 -7.88 13.34
CA GLY A 156 14.91 -6.71 14.21
C GLY A 156 15.11 -5.37 13.50
N LYS A 157 14.66 -5.22 12.25
CA LYS A 157 14.78 -3.97 11.48
C LYS A 157 13.49 -3.15 11.42
N ILE A 158 12.34 -3.82 11.41
CA ILE A 158 11.04 -3.21 11.15
C ILE A 158 10.47 -2.58 12.42
N HIS A 159 10.14 -1.30 12.36
CA HIS A 159 9.54 -0.52 13.45
C HIS A 159 8.02 -0.34 13.29
N GLN A 160 7.52 -0.43 12.07
CA GLN A 160 6.10 -0.35 11.79
C GLN A 160 5.73 -1.23 10.60
N VAL A 161 4.57 -1.88 10.66
CA VAL A 161 3.94 -2.57 9.53
C VAL A 161 2.54 -2.03 9.35
N SER A 162 2.23 -1.58 8.14
CA SER A 162 0.88 -1.21 7.70
C SER A 162 0.33 -2.28 6.76
N ILE A 163 -0.93 -2.67 6.95
CA ILE A 163 -1.71 -3.51 6.04
C ILE A 163 -3.09 -2.86 5.88
N LEU A 164 -3.23 -2.08 4.81
CA LEU A 164 -4.37 -1.17 4.64
C LEU A 164 -5.24 -1.63 3.47
N PHE A 165 -6.51 -1.94 3.75
CA PHE A 165 -7.53 -2.33 2.77
C PHE A 165 -7.12 -3.50 1.84
N PRO A 166 -6.63 -4.64 2.38
CA PRO A 166 -6.21 -5.75 1.55
C PRO A 166 -7.39 -6.45 0.85
N ASP A 167 -7.08 -7.16 -0.24
CA ASP A 167 -8.03 -7.97 -0.99
C ASP A 167 -8.88 -8.90 -0.08
N PRO A 168 -10.22 -8.78 -0.10
CA PRO A 168 -11.08 -9.41 0.91
C PRO A 168 -11.26 -10.93 0.76
N TRP A 169 -11.18 -11.44 -0.47
CA TRP A 169 -11.38 -12.86 -0.82
C TRP A 169 -12.56 -13.56 -0.09
N PHE A 170 -13.77 -13.00 -0.23
CA PHE A 170 -14.98 -13.44 0.50
C PHE A 170 -15.34 -14.94 0.42
N LYS A 171 -15.05 -15.59 -0.71
CA LYS A 171 -15.40 -17.01 -0.89
C LYS A 171 -14.56 -17.86 0.07
N ARG A 172 -15.18 -18.72 0.89
CA ARG A 172 -14.49 -19.61 1.85
C ARG A 172 -13.26 -20.31 1.27
N ARG A 173 -13.38 -20.84 0.04
CA ARG A 173 -12.28 -21.50 -0.69
C ARG A 173 -11.10 -20.60 -1.05
N HIS A 174 -11.26 -19.29 -0.98
CA HIS A 174 -10.23 -18.29 -1.27
C HIS A 174 -9.66 -17.62 0.00
N LYS A 175 -10.11 -17.97 1.21
CA LYS A 175 -9.59 -17.37 2.45
C LYS A 175 -8.07 -17.50 2.59
N LYS A 176 -7.49 -18.60 2.09
CA LYS A 176 -6.03 -18.84 2.01
C LYS A 176 -5.27 -17.85 1.11
N ARG A 177 -5.98 -16.99 0.35
CA ARG A 177 -5.39 -15.94 -0.50
C ARG A 177 -5.32 -14.58 0.19
N ARG A 178 -5.96 -14.42 1.36
CA ARG A 178 -5.81 -13.20 2.16
C ARG A 178 -4.34 -13.05 2.55
N VAL A 179 -3.82 -11.83 2.53
CA VAL A 179 -2.42 -11.56 2.82
C VAL A 179 -2.06 -11.93 4.26
N VAL A 180 -2.89 -11.56 5.23
CA VAL A 180 -2.70 -11.89 6.64
C VAL A 180 -3.08 -13.35 6.89
N GLN A 181 -2.05 -14.18 7.02
CA GLN A 181 -2.11 -15.57 7.46
C GLN A 181 -1.16 -15.78 8.65
N PRO A 182 -1.34 -16.84 9.46
CA PRO A 182 -0.45 -17.13 10.58
C PRO A 182 1.03 -17.17 10.21
N GLU A 183 1.36 -17.63 9.00
CA GLU A 183 2.73 -17.72 8.50
C GLU A 183 3.35 -16.34 8.28
N LEU A 184 2.58 -15.36 7.80
CA LEU A 184 3.03 -13.97 7.67
C LEU A 184 3.33 -13.36 9.04
N VAL A 185 2.40 -13.52 9.98
CA VAL A 185 2.55 -13.00 11.35
C VAL A 185 3.74 -13.63 12.05
N THR A 186 3.96 -14.93 11.85
CA THR A 186 5.14 -15.64 12.38
C THR A 186 6.43 -15.15 11.73
N SER A 187 6.43 -14.89 10.42
CA SER A 187 7.62 -14.36 9.72
C SER A 187 7.99 -12.97 10.24
N LEU A 188 6.98 -12.14 10.53
CA LEU A 188 7.18 -10.79 11.06
C LEU A 188 7.87 -10.79 12.43
N THR A 189 7.64 -11.78 13.31
CA THR A 189 8.20 -11.75 14.68
C THR A 189 9.73 -11.72 14.69
N ASN A 190 10.39 -12.27 13.66
CA ASN A 190 11.85 -12.25 13.54
C ASN A 190 12.38 -10.90 13.02
N LEU A 191 11.56 -10.15 12.30
CA LEU A 191 11.96 -8.93 11.60
C LEU A 191 11.63 -7.66 12.38
N LEU A 192 10.71 -7.74 13.34
CA LEU A 192 10.24 -6.62 14.14
C LEU A 192 11.19 -6.30 15.29
N VAL A 193 11.40 -5.01 15.56
CA VAL A 193 11.98 -4.56 16.84
C VAL A 193 10.94 -4.66 17.96
N PRO A 194 11.35 -4.81 19.23
CA PRO A 194 10.43 -4.63 20.35
C PRO A 194 9.67 -3.31 20.24
N ASP A 195 8.39 -3.32 20.60
CA ASP A 195 7.47 -2.17 20.48
C ASP A 195 7.10 -1.73 19.07
N ALA A 196 7.49 -2.48 18.03
CA ALA A 196 7.06 -2.19 16.66
C ALA A 196 5.53 -2.17 16.52
N GLU A 197 5.04 -1.26 15.69
CA GLU A 197 3.61 -0.97 15.53
C GLU A 197 3.00 -1.75 14.36
N ILE A 198 1.83 -2.33 14.55
CA ILE A 198 1.05 -3.01 13.53
C ILE A 198 -0.25 -2.25 13.30
N LEU A 199 -0.40 -1.71 12.10
CA LEU A 199 -1.49 -0.86 11.65
C LEU A 199 -2.35 -1.61 10.63
N LEU A 200 -3.56 -2.01 11.03
CA LEU A 200 -4.47 -2.77 10.18
C LEU A 200 -5.73 -1.96 9.91
N GLN A 201 -6.14 -1.86 8.64
CA GLN A 201 -7.38 -1.19 8.25
C GLN A 201 -8.17 -1.96 7.20
N SER A 202 -9.49 -1.92 7.30
CA SER A 202 -10.38 -2.33 6.22
C SER A 202 -11.75 -1.64 6.35
N ASP A 203 -12.41 -1.42 5.24
CA ASP A 203 -13.82 -1.03 5.15
C ASP A 203 -14.78 -2.25 5.24
N ILE A 204 -14.23 -3.46 5.37
CA ILE A 204 -14.97 -4.71 5.46
C ILE A 204 -14.67 -5.36 6.82
N GLU A 205 -15.69 -5.41 7.68
CA GLU A 205 -15.57 -5.94 9.05
C GLU A 205 -14.98 -7.35 9.08
N GLU A 206 -15.49 -8.28 8.26
CA GLU A 206 -15.00 -9.66 8.23
C GLU A 206 -13.50 -9.75 7.89
N VAL A 207 -12.99 -8.82 7.08
CA VAL A 207 -11.57 -8.77 6.71
C VAL A 207 -10.77 -8.19 7.87
N ALA A 208 -11.22 -7.07 8.44
CA ALA A 208 -10.57 -6.47 9.60
C ALA A 208 -10.49 -7.41 10.80
N THR A 209 -11.60 -8.08 11.13
CA THR A 209 -11.70 -9.07 12.20
C THR A 209 -10.75 -10.24 11.93
N SER A 210 -10.77 -10.77 10.70
CA SER A 210 -9.88 -11.87 10.32
C SER A 210 -8.39 -11.50 10.40
N MET A 211 -8.00 -10.27 10.09
CA MET A 211 -6.61 -9.84 10.26
C MET A 211 -6.27 -9.72 11.74
N ARG A 212 -7.12 -9.05 12.52
CA ARG A 212 -6.94 -8.84 13.96
C ARG A 212 -6.80 -10.17 14.70
N GLU A 213 -7.71 -11.11 14.49
CA GLU A 213 -7.71 -12.44 15.12
C GLU A 213 -6.41 -13.21 14.84
N VAL A 214 -5.87 -13.13 13.62
CA VAL A 214 -4.62 -13.82 13.27
C VAL A 214 -3.42 -13.22 14.00
N PHE A 215 -3.37 -11.90 14.17
CA PHE A 215 -2.33 -11.25 14.99
C PHE A 215 -2.52 -11.54 16.48
N GLU A 216 -3.74 -11.43 17.01
CA GLU A 216 -4.08 -11.68 18.41
C GLU A 216 -3.84 -13.14 18.84
N ALA A 217 -3.93 -14.09 17.91
CA ALA A 217 -3.59 -15.49 18.15
C ALA A 217 -2.10 -15.72 18.42
N ASN A 218 -1.22 -14.78 18.05
CA ASN A 218 0.20 -14.84 18.36
C ASN A 218 0.49 -14.02 19.63
N PRO A 219 1.01 -14.66 20.71
CA PRO A 219 1.14 -14.01 22.01
C PRO A 219 2.21 -12.92 22.06
N ASN A 220 3.03 -12.78 21.00
CA ASN A 220 3.97 -11.66 20.87
C ASN A 220 3.29 -10.35 20.42
N PHE A 221 1.98 -10.33 20.18
CA PHE A 221 1.28 -9.10 19.78
C PHE A 221 0.23 -8.71 20.81
N VAL A 222 0.20 -7.43 21.17
CA VAL A 222 -0.75 -6.86 22.12
C VAL A 222 -1.63 -5.85 21.41
N ASN A 223 -2.92 -6.13 21.32
CA ASN A 223 -3.91 -5.19 20.80
C ASN A 223 -4.08 -4.02 21.78
N GLN A 224 -3.81 -2.81 21.31
CA GLN A 224 -3.85 -1.59 22.13
C GLN A 224 -5.29 -1.18 22.48
N ALA A 225 -6.29 -1.67 21.74
CA ALA A 225 -7.71 -1.50 22.06
C ALA A 225 -8.25 -2.58 23.01
N GLY A 226 -7.41 -3.55 23.42
CA GLY A 226 -7.82 -4.76 24.11
C GLY A 226 -8.23 -5.87 23.15
N ILE A 227 -8.14 -7.12 23.61
CA ILE A 227 -8.51 -8.31 22.82
C ILE A 227 -9.93 -8.14 22.27
N ASP A 228 -10.12 -8.56 21.03
CA ASP A 228 -11.40 -8.52 20.33
C ASP A 228 -11.98 -7.13 20.00
N ASN A 229 -11.24 -6.05 20.26
CA ASN A 229 -11.68 -4.69 19.95
C ASN A 229 -10.99 -4.08 18.74
N PHE A 230 -11.69 -3.17 18.08
CA PHE A 230 -11.09 -2.23 17.13
C PHE A 230 -10.71 -0.93 17.85
N ALA A 231 -9.61 -0.31 17.39
CA ALA A 231 -9.16 0.98 17.86
C ALA A 231 -10.13 2.08 17.42
N SER A 232 -10.42 3.00 18.35
CA SER A 232 -11.05 4.27 18.01
C SER A 232 -10.11 5.15 17.21
N ALA A 233 -10.65 6.15 16.51
CA ALA A 233 -9.83 7.12 15.77
C ALA A 233 -8.82 7.85 16.67
N SER A 234 -9.15 8.10 17.93
CA SER A 234 -8.26 8.75 18.90
C SER A 234 -7.14 7.85 19.44
N LEU A 235 -7.32 6.52 19.36
CA LEU A 235 -6.32 5.55 19.80
C LEU A 235 -5.38 5.14 18.65
N TYR A 236 -5.90 5.12 17.42
CA TYR A 236 -5.13 4.74 16.26
C TYR A 236 -4.06 5.79 15.93
N PRO A 237 -2.81 5.40 15.61
CA PRO A 237 -1.75 6.35 15.31
C PRO A 237 -2.09 7.30 14.15
N GLU A 238 -1.56 8.51 14.22
CA GLU A 238 -1.66 9.50 13.16
C GLU A 238 -1.02 8.97 11.88
N HIS A 239 -1.71 9.12 10.76
CA HIS A 239 -1.28 8.64 9.46
C HIS A 239 -1.94 9.46 8.36
N VAL A 240 -1.35 9.43 7.17
CA VAL A 240 -1.98 9.93 5.95
C VAL A 240 -3.08 8.95 5.55
N MET A 241 -4.27 9.45 5.23
CA MET A 241 -5.35 8.59 4.76
C MET A 241 -5.02 8.00 3.39
N THR A 242 -5.40 6.75 3.17
CA THR A 242 -5.33 6.16 1.82
C THR A 242 -6.48 6.67 0.95
N GLU A 243 -6.35 6.63 -0.38
CA GLU A 243 -7.46 6.90 -1.32
C GLU A 243 -8.72 6.09 -0.95
N ARG A 244 -8.55 4.84 -0.51
CA ARG A 244 -9.66 3.95 -0.12
C ARG A 244 -10.31 4.39 1.19
N GLU A 245 -9.52 4.87 2.14
CA GLU A 245 -10.02 5.40 3.41
C GLU A 245 -10.83 6.68 3.20
N GLU A 246 -10.28 7.64 2.45
CA GLU A 246 -10.97 8.89 2.09
C GLU A 246 -12.29 8.58 1.37
N TRP A 247 -12.25 7.69 0.38
CA TRP A 247 -13.46 7.23 -0.31
C TRP A 247 -14.46 6.62 0.68
N THR A 248 -14.03 5.72 1.55
CA THR A 248 -14.92 5.03 2.51
C THR A 248 -15.61 6.03 3.44
N ILE A 249 -14.85 6.99 3.97
CA ILE A 249 -15.36 8.05 4.84
C ILE A 249 -16.33 8.97 4.07
N SER A 250 -15.99 9.34 2.83
CA SER A 250 -16.88 10.16 1.97
C SER A 250 -18.24 9.50 1.72
N GLN A 251 -18.29 8.17 1.76
CA GLN A 251 -19.52 7.38 1.62
C GLN A 251 -20.24 7.17 2.95
N ALA A 252 -19.81 7.82 4.04
CA ALA A 252 -20.30 7.61 5.41
C ALA A 252 -20.27 6.13 5.86
N LYS A 253 -19.29 5.37 5.36
CA LYS A 253 -19.10 3.96 5.72
C LYS A 253 -18.03 3.82 6.81
N PRO A 254 -18.13 2.79 7.66
CA PRO A 254 -17.15 2.57 8.72
C PRO A 254 -15.80 2.12 8.15
N VAL A 255 -14.72 2.56 8.80
CA VAL A 255 -13.36 2.03 8.63
C VAL A 255 -12.98 1.34 9.93
N TYR A 256 -12.80 0.03 9.88
CA TYR A 256 -12.38 -0.79 11.00
C TYR A 256 -10.86 -0.74 11.13
N ARG A 257 -10.37 -0.44 12.33
CA ARG A 257 -8.94 -0.23 12.60
C ARG A 257 -8.48 -1.13 13.74
N ALA A 258 -7.43 -1.91 13.55
CA ALA A 258 -6.76 -2.60 14.64
C ALA A 258 -5.33 -2.08 14.78
N TYR A 259 -4.95 -1.74 16.00
CA TYR A 259 -3.63 -1.24 16.35
C TYR A 259 -3.01 -2.18 17.38
N LEU A 260 -1.92 -2.85 16.99
CA LEU A 260 -1.20 -3.77 17.86
C LEU A 260 0.26 -3.34 18.02
N LYS A 261 0.88 -3.74 19.12
CA LYS A 261 2.32 -3.62 19.33
C LYS A 261 2.98 -4.98 19.47
N PHE A 262 4.16 -5.12 18.90
CA PHE A 262 5.01 -6.29 19.09
C PHE A 262 5.69 -6.26 20.47
N LYS A 263 5.47 -7.30 21.24
CA LYS A 263 5.97 -7.53 22.60
C LYS A 263 6.58 -8.93 22.63
N PRO A 264 7.86 -9.08 22.22
CA PRO A 264 8.49 -10.39 22.16
C PRO A 264 8.50 -11.03 23.55
N ILE A 265 8.08 -12.29 23.61
CA ILE A 265 8.16 -13.09 24.83
C ILE A 265 9.57 -13.66 24.89
N ASN A 266 10.35 -13.20 25.87
CA ASN A 266 11.68 -13.72 26.18
C ASN A 266 11.64 -15.14 26.74
#